data_AF-A0A6J6XU31-F1
#
_entry.id   AF-A0A6J6XU31-F1
#
_cell.length_a   1.000
_cell.length_b   1.000
_cell.length_c   1.000
_cell.angle_alpha   90.00
_cell.angle_beta   90.00
_cell.angle_gamma   90.00
#
_symmetry.space_group_name_H-M   'P 1'
#
loop_
_entity.id
_entity.type
_entity.pdbx_description
1 polymer ?
#
loop_
_entity_poly.entity_id
_entity_poly.type
_entity_poly.pdbx_seq_one_letter_code
_entity_poly.pdbx_strand_id
1 'polypeptide(L)'
;MGAVEPNRPVVTPAAELLARLSVTMKSVIAPSTTGTAKPQAYMAAVVLEKVARQMELAPAHAAQQAADAVALVRDLRAVTVGSALPEATSASLAVVEGGCNEVALCSLVRALYADRPLLGDDLFAALLGRVRVTLRADIDRRMEFSA
;
A
#
# COMPACT_ATOMS: atom_id res chain seq x y z
N MET A 1 -45.36 29.69 3.98
CA MET A 1 -44.04 30.06 4.51
C MET A 1 -43.27 28.76 4.71
N GLY A 2 -42.71 28.23 3.61
CA GLY A 2 -42.02 26.93 3.61
C GLY A 2 -40.58 27.14 4.05
N ALA A 3 -40.15 26.40 5.08
CA ALA A 3 -38.78 26.43 5.55
C ALA A 3 -37.85 25.96 4.43
N VAL A 4 -36.95 26.84 4.00
CA VAL A 4 -35.84 26.50 3.11
C VAL A 4 -34.89 25.62 3.93
N GLU A 5 -34.76 24.35 3.56
CA GLU A 5 -33.73 23.47 4.13
C GLU A 5 -32.35 24.11 3.96
N PRO A 6 -31.48 24.08 4.99
CA PRO A 6 -30.15 24.65 4.89
C PRO A 6 -29.34 23.85 3.86
N ASN A 7 -28.83 24.56 2.86
CA ASN A 7 -27.91 24.08 1.84
C ASN A 7 -26.70 23.37 2.49
N ARG A 8 -26.78 22.05 2.62
CA ARG A 8 -25.69 21.23 3.15
C ARG A 8 -24.58 21.24 2.08
N PRO A 9 -23.34 21.66 2.41
CA PRO A 9 -22.27 21.62 1.43
C PRO A 9 -22.08 20.19 0.95
N VAL A 10 -22.22 19.96 -0.35
CA VAL A 10 -21.90 18.69 -0.97
C VAL A 10 -20.38 18.52 -0.87
N VAL A 11 -19.94 17.76 0.14
CA VAL A 11 -18.54 17.37 0.27
C VAL A 11 -18.26 16.37 -0.85
N THR A 12 -17.76 16.87 -1.97
CA THR A 12 -17.31 16.01 -3.08
C THR A 12 -16.03 15.29 -2.62
N PRO A 13 -15.96 13.96 -2.69
CA PRO A 13 -14.73 13.22 -2.40
C PRO A 13 -13.57 13.77 -3.24
N ALA A 14 -12.38 13.89 -2.64
CA ALA A 14 -11.24 14.49 -3.31
C ALA A 14 -10.87 13.78 -4.62
N ALA A 15 -11.00 12.45 -4.69
CA ALA A 15 -10.80 11.68 -5.91
C ALA A 15 -11.76 12.09 -7.04
N GLU A 16 -13.04 12.27 -6.71
CA GLU A 16 -14.06 12.69 -7.67
C GLU A 16 -13.80 14.13 -8.15
N LEU A 17 -13.38 15.02 -7.25
CA LEU A 17 -13.00 16.38 -7.61
C LEU A 17 -11.81 16.39 -8.59
N LEU A 18 -10.76 15.61 -8.32
CA LEU A 18 -9.59 15.50 -9.19
C LEU A 18 -9.94 14.91 -10.56
N ALA A 19 -10.81 13.88 -10.62
CA ALA A 19 -11.31 13.32 -11.86
C ALA A 19 -12.06 14.37 -12.70
N ARG A 20 -12.94 15.16 -12.06
CA ARG A 20 -13.66 16.26 -12.71
C ARG A 20 -12.73 17.36 -13.21
N LEU A 21 -11.69 17.71 -12.44
CA LEU A 21 -10.67 18.66 -12.86
C LEU A 21 -9.87 18.15 -14.07
N SER A 22 -9.51 16.86 -14.10
CA SER A 22 -8.87 16.26 -15.28
C SER A 22 -9.72 16.41 -16.53
N VAL A 23 -11.01 16.09 -16.45
CA VAL A 23 -11.95 16.25 -17.57
C VAL A 23 -12.01 17.71 -18.02
N THR A 24 -12.11 18.65 -17.08
CA THR A 24 -12.14 20.09 -17.37
C THR A 24 -10.85 20.57 -18.04
N MET A 25 -9.69 20.08 -17.58
CA MET A 25 -8.41 20.38 -18.21
C MET A 25 -8.36 19.92 -19.66
N LYS A 26 -8.86 18.70 -19.95
CA LYS A 26 -8.86 18.13 -21.32
C LYS A 26 -9.86 18.80 -22.26
N SER A 27 -11.07 19.12 -21.77
CA SER A 27 -12.18 19.57 -22.62
C SER A 27 -12.33 21.08 -22.72
N VAL A 28 -11.84 21.85 -21.73
CA VAL A 28 -11.99 23.30 -21.68
C VAL A 28 -10.64 24.02 -21.75
N ILE A 29 -9.69 23.66 -20.88
CA ILE A 29 -8.45 24.44 -20.71
C ILE A 29 -7.46 24.15 -21.84
N ALA A 30 -7.17 22.88 -22.12
CA ALA A 30 -6.19 22.53 -23.15
C ALA A 30 -6.58 23.01 -24.57
N PRO A 31 -7.86 22.96 -25.00
CA PRO A 31 -8.29 23.55 -26.27
C PRO A 31 -8.14 25.07 -26.31
N SER A 32 -8.25 25.74 -25.17
CA SER A 32 -8.18 27.21 -25.05
C SER A 32 -6.75 27.75 -24.90
N THR A 33 -5.74 26.88 -24.89
CA THR A 33 -4.32 27.26 -24.73
C THR A 33 -3.53 26.95 -26.00
N THR A 34 -2.40 27.64 -26.16
CA THR A 34 -1.54 27.53 -27.35
C THR A 34 -0.07 27.34 -26.96
N GLY A 35 0.78 26.99 -27.93
CA GLY A 35 2.20 26.80 -27.70
C GLY A 35 2.49 25.70 -26.69
N THR A 36 3.43 25.95 -25.77
CA THR A 36 3.86 24.98 -24.74
C THR A 36 2.82 24.76 -23.64
N ALA A 37 1.88 25.69 -23.44
CA ALA A 37 0.84 25.56 -22.41
C ALA A 37 -0.16 24.44 -22.72
N LYS A 38 -0.45 24.20 -24.00
CA LYS A 38 -1.38 23.14 -24.43
C LYS A 38 -0.94 21.73 -24.04
N PRO A 39 0.28 21.26 -24.40
CA PRO A 39 0.75 19.96 -23.94
C PRO A 39 0.90 19.89 -22.41
N GLN A 40 1.27 20.99 -21.74
CA GLN A 40 1.31 21.04 -20.27
C GLN A 40 -0.08 20.83 -19.65
N ALA A 41 -1.14 21.41 -20.22
CA ALA A 41 -2.50 21.20 -19.76
C ALA A 41 -2.97 19.74 -19.92
N TYR A 42 -2.61 19.09 -21.02
CA TYR A 42 -2.88 17.65 -21.19
C TYR A 42 -2.08 16.79 -20.20
N MET A 43 -0.79 17.07 -19.98
CA MET A 43 0.01 16.34 -19.00
C MET A 43 -0.55 16.49 -17.58
N ALA A 44 -0.90 17.71 -17.18
CA ALA A 44 -1.51 17.97 -15.88
C ALA A 44 -2.83 17.21 -15.73
N ALA A 45 -3.66 17.12 -16.79
CA ALA A 45 -4.88 16.33 -16.75
C ALA A 45 -4.62 14.83 -16.53
N VAL A 46 -3.58 14.27 -17.16
CA VAL A 46 -3.18 12.87 -16.97
C VAL A 46 -2.69 12.64 -15.53
N VAL A 47 -1.92 13.58 -14.97
CA VAL A 47 -1.49 13.50 -13.56
C VAL A 47 -2.70 13.53 -12.62
N LEU A 48 -3.66 14.44 -12.83
CA LEU A 48 -4.87 14.53 -12.01
C LEU A 48 -5.71 13.25 -12.07
N GLU A 49 -5.89 12.68 -13.26
CA GLU A 49 -6.58 11.41 -13.46
C GLU A 49 -5.88 10.26 -12.74
N LYS A 50 -4.55 10.19 -12.83
CA LYS A 50 -3.75 9.18 -12.14
C LYS A 50 -3.86 9.31 -10.62
N VAL A 51 -3.76 10.51 -10.07
CA VAL A 51 -3.89 10.75 -8.62
C VAL A 51 -5.31 10.44 -8.15
N ALA A 52 -6.34 10.82 -8.91
CA ALA A 52 -7.73 10.46 -8.58
C ALA A 52 -7.88 8.93 -8.44
N ARG A 53 -7.35 8.19 -9.42
CA ARG A 53 -7.40 6.72 -9.40
C ARG A 53 -6.64 6.11 -8.22
N GLN A 54 -5.48 6.66 -7.88
CA GLN A 54 -4.71 6.25 -6.70
C GLN A 54 -5.53 6.43 -5.42
N MET A 55 -6.21 7.55 -5.27
CA MET A 55 -7.04 7.84 -4.11
C MET A 55 -8.27 6.94 -4.01
N GLU A 56 -8.90 6.57 -5.14
CA GLU A 56 -10.03 5.64 -5.16
C GLU A 56 -9.65 4.24 -4.67
N LEU A 57 -8.47 3.76 -5.05
CA LEU A 57 -8.01 2.40 -4.75
C LEU A 57 -7.32 2.29 -3.38
N ALA A 58 -6.80 3.40 -2.84
CA ALA A 58 -6.07 3.41 -1.58
C ALA A 58 -6.79 2.72 -0.40
N PRO A 59 -8.12 2.89 -0.19
CA PRO A 59 -8.82 2.19 0.89
C PRO A 59 -8.83 0.67 0.72
N ALA A 60 -9.06 0.19 -0.51
CA ALA A 60 -9.07 -1.25 -0.80
C ALA A 60 -7.68 -1.86 -0.63
N HIS A 61 -6.64 -1.16 -1.09
CA HIS A 61 -5.25 -1.57 -0.89
C HIS A 61 -4.87 -1.57 0.59
N ALA A 62 -5.25 -0.56 1.37
CA ALA A 62 -4.99 -0.51 2.80
C ALA A 62 -5.68 -1.65 3.56
N ALA A 63 -6.94 -1.94 3.22
CA ALA A 63 -7.67 -3.08 3.79
C ALA A 63 -6.98 -4.41 3.47
N GLN A 64 -6.52 -4.60 2.23
CA GLN A 64 -5.80 -5.79 1.83
C GLN A 64 -4.42 -5.90 2.51
N GLN A 65 -3.68 -4.80 2.63
CA GLN A 65 -2.41 -4.76 3.37
C GLN A 65 -2.59 -5.18 4.83
N ALA A 66 -3.66 -4.72 5.48
CA ALA A 66 -3.98 -5.15 6.85
C ALA A 66 -4.32 -6.64 6.92
N ALA A 67 -5.08 -7.17 5.95
CA ALA A 67 -5.39 -8.60 5.88
C ALA A 67 -4.13 -9.45 5.65
N ASP A 68 -3.25 -9.02 4.75
CA ASP A 68 -1.99 -9.71 4.45
C ASP A 68 -1.04 -9.70 5.65
N ALA A 69 -0.99 -8.60 6.41
CA ALA A 69 -0.23 -8.50 7.66
C ALA A 69 -0.72 -9.51 8.71
N VAL A 70 -2.04 -9.62 8.89
CA VAL A 70 -2.65 -10.63 9.80
C VAL A 70 -2.34 -12.04 9.33
N ALA A 71 -2.45 -12.31 8.03
CA ALA A 71 -2.13 -13.61 7.45
C ALA A 71 -0.66 -13.98 7.64
N LEU A 72 0.26 -13.03 7.41
CA LEU A 72 1.69 -13.24 7.61
C LEU A 72 2.01 -13.58 9.07
N VAL A 73 1.49 -12.81 10.03
CA VAL A 73 1.71 -13.09 11.46
C VAL A 73 1.22 -14.49 11.84
N ARG A 74 0.02 -14.86 11.38
CA ARG A 74 -0.53 -16.21 11.61
C ARG A 74 0.38 -17.29 11.00
N ASP A 75 0.82 -17.11 9.76
CA ASP A 75 1.65 -18.08 9.05
C ASP A 75 3.04 -18.21 9.69
N LEU A 76 3.65 -17.10 10.12
CA LEU A 76 4.92 -17.11 10.85
C LEU A 76 4.78 -17.89 12.16
N ARG A 77 3.73 -17.61 12.96
CA ARG A 77 3.44 -18.37 14.18
C ARG A 77 3.34 -19.86 13.92
N ALA A 78 2.57 -20.25 12.90
CA ALA A 78 2.36 -21.65 12.54
C ALA A 78 3.67 -22.36 12.19
N VAL A 79 4.58 -21.70 11.47
CA VAL A 79 5.90 -22.24 11.10
C VAL A 79 6.82 -22.37 12.33
N THR A 80 6.66 -21.51 13.33
CA THR A 80 7.51 -21.49 14.53
C THR A 80 7.01 -22.37 15.68
N VAL A 81 5.82 -23.00 15.55
CA VAL A 81 5.27 -23.86 16.61
C VAL A 81 6.25 -24.99 16.94
N GLY A 82 6.62 -25.10 18.22
CA GLY A 82 7.51 -26.15 18.71
C GLY A 82 8.99 -25.98 18.33
N SER A 83 9.35 -24.88 17.66
CA SER A 83 10.73 -24.54 17.33
C SER A 83 11.34 -23.63 18.39
N ALA A 84 12.55 -23.95 18.84
CA ALA A 84 13.33 -23.05 19.69
C ALA A 84 13.99 -21.98 18.80
N LEU A 85 13.40 -20.79 18.75
CA LEU A 85 13.96 -19.68 17.99
C LEU A 85 15.13 -19.05 18.75
N PRO A 86 16.22 -18.67 18.06
CA PRO A 86 17.25 -17.82 18.63
C PRO A 86 16.67 -16.49 19.13
N GLU A 87 17.29 -15.91 20.17
CA GLU A 87 16.77 -14.75 20.88
C GLU A 87 16.49 -13.55 19.96
N ALA A 88 17.41 -13.24 19.04
CA ALA A 88 17.28 -12.12 18.12
C ALA A 88 16.12 -12.30 17.13
N THR A 89 15.97 -13.52 16.57
CA THR A 89 14.82 -13.88 15.71
C THR A 89 13.51 -13.84 16.50
N SER A 90 13.47 -14.39 17.72
CA SER A 90 12.28 -14.38 18.58
C SER A 90 11.85 -12.95 18.94
N ALA A 91 12.80 -12.09 19.31
CA ALA A 91 12.53 -10.69 19.64
C ALA A 91 11.99 -9.93 18.43
N SER A 92 12.60 -10.13 17.25
CA SER A 92 12.14 -9.48 16.02
C SER A 92 10.77 -9.98 15.57
N LEU A 93 10.46 -11.26 15.76
CA LEU A 93 9.14 -11.81 15.50
C LEU A 93 8.09 -11.19 16.42
N ALA A 94 8.37 -11.05 17.73
CA ALA A 94 7.45 -10.39 18.66
C ALA A 94 7.14 -8.94 18.26
N VAL A 95 8.11 -8.20 17.70
CA VAL A 95 7.88 -6.86 17.15
C VAL A 95 6.92 -6.90 15.96
N VAL A 96 7.10 -7.86 15.03
CA VAL A 96 6.18 -8.05 13.90
C VAL A 96 4.77 -8.40 14.36
N GLU A 97 4.63 -9.20 15.42
CA GLU A 97 3.33 -9.53 16.02
C GLU A 97 2.65 -8.33 16.69
N GLY A 98 3.42 -7.44 17.31
CA GLY A 98 2.92 -6.19 17.89
C GLY A 98 2.57 -5.12 16.86
N GLY A 99 3.12 -5.22 15.64
CA GLY A 99 2.85 -4.30 14.54
C GLY A 99 3.64 -4.66 13.28
N CYS A 100 2.95 -5.29 12.32
CA CYS A 100 3.56 -5.73 11.07
C CYS A 100 3.71 -4.57 10.08
N ASN A 101 4.78 -3.78 10.24
CA ASN A 101 5.18 -2.69 9.35
C ASN A 101 6.54 -2.96 8.70
N GLU A 102 6.94 -2.09 7.77
CA GLU A 102 8.19 -2.24 7.00
C GLU A 102 9.44 -2.33 7.89
N VAL A 103 9.52 -1.53 8.95
CA VAL A 103 10.66 -1.51 9.88
C VAL A 103 10.74 -2.83 10.66
N ALA A 104 9.61 -3.34 11.13
CA ALA A 104 9.52 -4.62 11.81
C ALA A 104 9.93 -5.78 10.90
N LEU A 105 9.42 -5.80 9.66
CA LEU A 105 9.78 -6.82 8.67
C LEU A 105 11.27 -6.77 8.28
N CYS A 106 11.84 -5.57 8.10
CA CYS A 106 13.28 -5.43 7.83
C CYS A 106 14.13 -5.94 8.99
N SER A 107 13.71 -5.69 10.23
CA SER A 107 14.40 -6.16 11.43
C SER A 107 14.34 -7.68 11.53
N LEU A 108 13.17 -8.27 11.28
CA LEU A 108 13.00 -9.72 11.21
C LEU A 108 13.89 -10.35 10.14
N VAL A 109 13.90 -9.81 8.91
CA VAL A 109 14.76 -10.34 7.84
C VAL A 109 16.24 -10.30 8.24
N ARG A 110 16.71 -9.21 8.85
CA ARG A 110 18.10 -9.11 9.34
C ARG A 110 18.39 -10.18 10.40
N ALA A 111 17.49 -10.38 11.35
CA ALA A 111 17.64 -11.40 12.39
C ALA A 111 17.68 -12.82 11.78
N LEU A 112 16.79 -13.13 10.84
CA LEU A 112 16.78 -14.43 10.14
C LEU A 112 18.12 -14.71 9.45
N TYR A 113 18.73 -13.72 8.80
CA TYR A 113 20.02 -13.89 8.14
C TYR A 113 21.18 -14.04 9.13
N ALA A 114 21.16 -13.31 10.25
CA ALA A 114 22.16 -13.43 11.30
C ALA A 114 22.10 -14.79 12.00
N ASP A 115 20.88 -15.28 12.26
CA ASP A 115 20.61 -16.52 12.98
C ASP A 115 20.50 -17.74 12.07
N ARG A 116 20.73 -17.59 10.75
CA ARG A 116 20.57 -18.68 9.77
C ARG A 116 21.27 -19.99 10.17
N PRO A 117 22.52 -19.99 10.67
CA PRO A 117 23.19 -21.23 11.07
C PRO A 117 22.48 -21.95 12.22
N LEU A 118 21.80 -21.21 13.10
CA LEU A 118 21.10 -21.75 14.26
C LEU A 118 19.67 -22.20 13.92
N LEU A 119 19.03 -21.53 12.97
CA LEU A 119 17.69 -21.88 12.49
C LEU A 119 17.70 -23.17 11.65
N GLY A 120 18.80 -23.43 10.94
CA GLY A 120 18.85 -24.47 9.91
C GLY A 120 18.15 -24.02 8.62
N ASP A 121 18.53 -24.64 7.50
CA ASP A 121 18.10 -24.18 6.18
C ASP A 121 16.58 -24.31 5.97
N ASP A 122 15.94 -25.35 6.50
CA ASP A 122 14.51 -25.59 6.30
C ASP A 122 13.64 -24.53 7.00
N LEU A 123 13.90 -24.26 8.28
CA LEU A 123 13.16 -23.26 9.05
C LEU A 123 13.44 -21.85 8.54
N PHE A 124 14.71 -21.55 8.22
CA PHE A 124 15.09 -20.29 7.61
C PHE A 124 14.34 -20.06 6.28
N ALA A 125 14.34 -21.05 5.39
CA ALA A 125 13.66 -20.96 4.10
C ALA A 125 12.14 -20.81 4.26
N ALA A 126 11.54 -21.53 5.21
CA ALA A 126 10.11 -21.43 5.50
C ALA A 126 9.73 -20.01 5.97
N LEU A 127 10.45 -19.47 6.95
CA LEU A 127 10.19 -18.12 7.49
C LEU A 127 10.40 -17.04 6.43
N LEU A 128 11.56 -17.06 5.77
CA LEU A 128 11.90 -16.07 4.75
C LEU A 128 10.96 -16.18 3.54
N GLY A 129 10.53 -17.38 3.19
CA GLY A 129 9.55 -17.63 2.13
C GLY A 129 8.23 -16.92 2.39
N ARG A 130 7.69 -17.00 3.62
CA ARG A 130 6.45 -16.30 4.00
C ARG A 130 6.59 -14.79 3.88
N VAL A 131 7.67 -14.24 4.43
CA VAL A 131 7.94 -12.79 4.35
C VAL A 131 8.04 -12.33 2.89
N ARG A 132 8.76 -13.06 2.04
CA ARG A 132 8.93 -12.71 0.62
C ARG A 132 7.64 -12.73 -0.16
N VAL A 133 6.78 -13.73 0.05
CA VAL A 133 5.47 -13.81 -0.63
C VAL A 133 4.61 -12.61 -0.27
N THR A 134 4.54 -12.23 1.02
CA THR A 134 3.77 -11.06 1.45
C THR A 134 4.33 -9.76 0.89
N LEU A 135 5.66 -9.57 0.91
CA LEU A 135 6.28 -8.38 0.31
C LEU A 135 6.05 -8.30 -1.20
N ARG A 136 6.06 -9.45 -1.90
CA ARG A 136 5.81 -9.49 -3.34
C ARG A 136 4.38 -9.08 -3.67
N ALA A 137 3.40 -9.62 -2.94
CA ALA A 137 2.00 -9.23 -3.09
C ALA A 137 1.79 -7.72 -2.85
N ASP A 138 2.51 -7.13 -1.89
CA ASP A 138 2.45 -5.69 -1.66
C ASP A 138 3.04 -4.87 -2.82
N ILE A 139 4.18 -5.30 -3.37
CA ILE A 139 4.80 -4.66 -4.54
C ILE A 139 3.86 -4.74 -5.75
N ASP A 140 3.30 -5.91 -6.04
CA ASP A 140 2.42 -6.10 -7.20
C ASP A 140 1.18 -5.19 -7.12
N ARG A 141 0.60 -5.02 -5.92
CA ARG A 141 -0.51 -4.06 -5.69
C ARG A 141 -0.08 -2.61 -5.92
N ARG A 142 1.10 -2.19 -5.44
CA ARG A 142 1.62 -0.83 -5.69
C ARG A 142 1.90 -0.58 -7.18
N MET A 143 2.22 -1.63 -7.93
CA MET A 143 2.44 -1.54 -9.37
C MET A 143 1.15 -1.35 -10.19
N GLU A 144 -0.02 -1.67 -9.65
CA GLU A 144 -1.33 -1.38 -10.28
C GLU A 144 -1.52 0.12 -10.59
N PHE A 145 -0.78 0.99 -9.90
CA PHE A 145 -0.80 2.44 -10.12
C PHE A 145 0.20 2.93 -11.18
N SER A 146 1.10 2.08 -11.66
CA SER A 146 2.18 2.46 -12.56
C SER A 146 1.90 2.15 -14.03
N ALA A 147 0.92 1.29 -14.31
CA ALA A 147 0.38 1.01 -15.64
C ALA A 147 -0.72 2.03 -16.01
#